data_AF-A0A8M1FIA8-F1
#
_entry.id   AF-A0A8M1FIA8-F1
#
_cell.length_a   1.000
_cell.length_b   1.000
_cell.length_c   1.000
_cell.angle_alpha   90.00
_cell.angle_beta   90.00
_cell.angle_gamma   90.00
#
_symmetry.space_group_name_H-M   'P 1'
#
loop_
_entity.id
_entity.type
_entity.pdbx_description
1 polymer ?
#
loop_
_entity_poly.entity_id
_entity_poly.type
_entity_poly.pdbx_seq_one_letter_code
_entity_poly.pdbx_strand_id
1 'polypeptide(L)'
;MKDVGDRIHADGRWPLVIDPSGLAATFLRYQDSNYVDAANPAHLRPERIRLALLGALRYGKPLVFDLREADLFPVVWQQLEAVRPGLAQELLSQELLEQERYLSLLRPADGPEYNPSRFQAARLRHFRVVFVTEAPWPPTEQLRVLLPIRVLLPSGGL
;
A
#
# COMPACT_ATOMS: atom_id res chain seq x y z
N MET A 1 9.11 3.14 -6.57
CA MET A 1 9.73 4.37 -6.02
C MET A 1 11.00 3.97 -5.28
N LYS A 2 12.15 4.54 -5.64
CA LYS A 2 13.42 4.27 -4.95
C LYS A 2 13.53 5.19 -3.74
N ASP A 3 13.79 4.65 -2.56
CA ASP A 3 14.08 5.43 -1.36
C ASP A 3 15.55 5.90 -1.41
N VAL A 4 15.78 7.11 -1.91
CA VAL A 4 17.13 7.65 -2.03
C VAL A 4 17.53 8.28 -0.70
N GLY A 5 18.55 7.70 -0.06
CA GLY A 5 19.03 8.13 1.26
C GLY A 5 18.23 7.57 2.43
N ASP A 6 17.46 6.49 2.21
CA ASP A 6 16.77 5.69 3.23
C ASP A 6 15.83 6.48 4.15
N ARG A 7 15.27 7.60 3.66
CA ARG A 7 14.44 8.50 4.46
C ARG A 7 13.08 7.90 4.78
N ILE A 8 12.48 7.19 3.83
CA ILE A 8 11.20 6.51 4.06
C ILE A 8 11.42 5.36 5.04
N HIS A 9 12.49 4.59 4.84
CA HIS A 9 12.83 3.49 5.74
C HIS A 9 13.10 3.97 7.18
N ALA A 10 13.84 5.07 7.36
CA ALA A 10 14.17 5.62 8.66
C ALA A 10 12.98 6.21 9.43
N ASP A 11 11.95 6.73 8.74
CA ASP A 11 10.74 7.26 9.39
C ASP A 11 9.83 6.14 9.93
N GLY A 12 9.80 4.99 9.25
CA GLY A 12 8.99 3.84 9.64
C GLY A 12 7.52 3.91 9.21
N ARG A 13 6.99 5.06 8.80
CA ARG A 13 5.65 5.16 8.19
C ARG A 13 5.69 4.92 6.69
N TRP A 14 4.63 4.33 6.16
CA TRP A 14 4.46 4.19 4.71
C TRP A 14 4.24 5.54 4.02
N PRO A 15 4.73 5.72 2.80
CA PRO A 15 4.57 6.96 2.05
C PRO A 15 3.12 7.23 1.65
N LEU A 16 2.69 8.48 1.83
CA LEU A 16 1.53 9.10 1.19
C LEU A 16 2.04 10.05 0.11
N VAL A 17 1.93 9.63 -1.14
CA VAL A 17 2.25 10.44 -2.32
C VAL A 17 1.08 11.40 -2.59
N ILE A 18 1.33 12.69 -2.39
CA ILE A 18 0.40 13.78 -2.66
C ILE A 18 0.74 14.34 -4.03
N ASP A 19 -0.11 14.03 -5.02
CA ASP A 19 0.08 14.44 -6.40
C ASP A 19 -1.25 14.84 -7.07
N PRO A 20 -1.63 16.14 -7.01
CA PRO A 20 -2.84 16.64 -7.64
C PRO A 20 -2.88 16.48 -9.18
N SER A 21 -1.77 16.12 -9.82
CA SER A 21 -1.75 15.91 -11.28
C SER A 21 -2.19 14.49 -11.70
N GLY A 22 -2.25 13.54 -10.76
CA GLY A 22 -2.55 12.13 -11.03
C GLY A 22 -1.45 11.38 -11.80
N LEU A 23 -0.32 12.02 -12.10
CA LEU A 23 0.78 11.41 -12.85
C LEU A 23 1.49 10.32 -12.06
N ALA A 24 1.64 10.48 -10.74
CA ALA A 24 2.22 9.49 -9.85
C ALA A 24 1.34 8.24 -9.75
N ALA A 25 0.02 8.41 -9.63
CA ALA A 25 -0.93 7.30 -9.64
C ALA A 25 -0.84 6.51 -10.96
N THR A 26 -0.83 7.24 -12.09
CA THR A 26 -0.66 6.66 -13.43
C THR A 26 0.68 5.91 -13.54
N PHE A 27 1.78 6.54 -13.14
CA PHE A 27 3.11 5.92 -13.15
C PHE A 27 3.11 4.63 -12.33
N LEU A 28 2.65 4.67 -11.07
CA LEU A 28 2.61 3.53 -10.16
C LEU A 28 1.75 2.37 -10.69
N ARG A 29 0.64 2.67 -11.38
CA ARG A 29 -0.21 1.67 -12.03
C ARG A 29 0.48 0.91 -13.14
N TYR A 30 1.37 1.57 -13.90
CA TYR A 30 2.16 0.94 -14.96
C TYR A 30 3.49 0.38 -14.47
N GLN A 31 3.88 0.64 -13.23
CA GLN A 31 4.96 -0.10 -12.57
C GLN A 31 4.47 -1.49 -12.15
N ASP A 32 5.42 -2.39 -11.88
CA ASP A 32 5.14 -3.72 -11.37
C ASP A 32 4.64 -3.66 -9.91
N SER A 33 3.38 -3.28 -9.72
CA SER A 33 2.72 -3.11 -8.43
C SER A 33 1.41 -3.87 -8.34
N ASN A 34 0.98 -4.15 -7.12
CA ASN A 34 -0.39 -4.58 -6.84
C ASN A 34 -1.21 -3.32 -6.56
N TYR A 35 -2.10 -2.96 -7.47
CA TYR A 35 -2.81 -1.67 -7.44
C TYR A 35 -4.26 -1.83 -6.98
N VAL A 36 -4.66 -1.08 -5.96
CA VAL A 36 -6.01 -1.01 -5.41
C VAL A 36 -6.54 0.41 -5.60
N ASP A 37 -7.42 0.58 -6.59
CA ASP A 37 -8.21 1.80 -6.75
C ASP A 37 -9.33 1.84 -5.69
N ALA A 38 -9.19 2.69 -4.68
CA ALA A 38 -10.13 2.78 -3.57
C ALA A 38 -11.48 3.36 -4.00
N ALA A 39 -11.57 4.07 -5.12
CA ALA A 39 -12.85 4.52 -5.67
C ALA A 39 -13.60 3.38 -6.38
N ASN A 40 -12.98 2.23 -6.61
CA ASN A 40 -13.62 1.06 -7.20
C ASN A 40 -14.06 0.05 -6.11
N PRO A 41 -15.37 -0.10 -5.82
CA PRO A 41 -15.85 -1.03 -4.81
C PRO A 41 -15.48 -2.49 -5.06
N ALA A 42 -15.25 -2.87 -6.32
CA ALA A 42 -14.83 -4.23 -6.65
C ALA A 42 -13.40 -4.51 -6.16
N HIS A 43 -12.51 -3.51 -6.17
CA HIS A 43 -11.15 -3.62 -5.65
C HIS A 43 -11.12 -3.62 -4.12
N LEU A 44 -12.05 -2.90 -3.50
CA LEU A 44 -12.15 -2.78 -2.05
C LEU A 44 -12.80 -3.97 -1.35
N ARG A 45 -13.30 -4.98 -2.08
CA ARG A 45 -13.80 -6.20 -1.45
C ARG A 45 -12.71 -6.79 -0.55
N PRO A 46 -12.99 -7.18 0.70
CA PRO A 46 -11.97 -7.68 1.63
C PRO A 46 -11.10 -8.77 1.01
N GLU A 47 -11.72 -9.69 0.28
CA GLU A 47 -11.01 -10.76 -0.39
C GLU A 47 -10.03 -10.29 -1.47
N ARG A 48 -10.38 -9.23 -2.21
CA ARG A 48 -9.50 -8.64 -3.23
C ARG A 48 -8.32 -7.93 -2.58
N ILE A 49 -8.54 -7.20 -1.48
CA ILE A 49 -7.47 -6.58 -0.70
C ILE A 49 -6.53 -7.64 -0.13
N ARG A 50 -7.07 -8.71 0.46
CA ARG A 50 -6.29 -9.82 1.03
C ARG A 50 -5.35 -10.44 -0.02
N LEU A 51 -5.88 -10.75 -1.20
CA LEU A 51 -5.08 -11.31 -2.30
C LEU A 51 -4.08 -10.30 -2.87
N ALA A 52 -4.45 -9.02 -2.98
CA ALA A 52 -3.52 -7.96 -3.38
C ALA A 52 -2.35 -7.83 -2.40
N LEU A 53 -2.61 -7.90 -1.09
CA LEU A 53 -1.59 -7.88 -0.05
C LEU A 53 -0.71 -9.13 -0.09
N LEU A 54 -1.28 -10.33 -0.16
CA LEU A 54 -0.52 -11.57 -0.27
C LEU A 54 0.34 -11.62 -1.53
N GLY A 55 -0.18 -11.17 -2.67
CA GLY A 55 0.59 -11.07 -3.91
C GLY A 55 1.77 -10.11 -3.78
N ALA A 56 1.54 -8.94 -3.18
CA ALA A 56 2.59 -7.95 -2.95
C ALA A 56 3.69 -8.49 -2.03
N LEU A 57 3.31 -9.12 -0.91
CA LEU A 57 4.24 -9.75 0.03
C LEU A 57 5.07 -10.87 -0.63
N ARG A 58 4.40 -11.79 -1.32
CA ARG A 58 5.05 -12.95 -1.96
C ARG A 58 6.08 -12.55 -3.00
N TYR A 59 5.76 -11.53 -3.81
CA TYR A 59 6.63 -11.06 -4.88
C TYR A 59 7.56 -9.91 -4.47
N GLY A 60 7.40 -9.34 -3.27
CA GLY A 60 8.15 -8.18 -2.83
C GLY A 60 7.81 -6.92 -3.63
N LYS A 61 6.58 -6.83 -4.13
CA LYS A 61 6.10 -5.71 -4.95
C LYS A 61 5.45 -4.64 -4.09
N PRO A 62 5.39 -3.38 -4.55
CA PRO A 62 4.58 -2.37 -3.90
C PRO A 62 3.10 -2.75 -3.93
N LEU A 63 2.41 -2.60 -2.81
CA LEU A 63 0.95 -2.51 -2.72
C LEU A 63 0.57 -1.04 -2.74
N VAL A 64 -0.15 -0.61 -3.77
CA VAL A 64 -0.56 0.78 -3.96
C VAL A 64 -2.05 0.90 -3.65
N PHE A 65 -2.40 1.79 -2.70
CA PHE A 65 -3.78 2.24 -2.49
C PHE A 65 -3.94 3.63 -3.09
N ASP A 66 -4.75 3.72 -4.13
CA ASP A 66 -5.09 4.97 -4.81
C ASP A 66 -6.39 5.52 -4.24
N LEU A 67 -6.26 6.63 -3.53
CA LEU A 67 -7.35 7.31 -2.82
C LEU A 67 -8.07 8.33 -3.70
N ARG A 68 -7.59 8.56 -4.93
CA ARG A 68 -8.12 9.60 -5.82
C ARG A 68 -8.14 10.97 -5.12
N GLU A 69 -9.11 11.81 -5.48
CA GLU A 69 -9.34 13.15 -4.93
C GLU A 69 -10.12 13.14 -3.59
N ALA A 70 -10.61 11.98 -3.13
CA ALA A 70 -11.51 11.88 -1.98
C ALA A 70 -10.81 11.31 -0.72
N ASP A 71 -11.39 11.57 0.46
CA ASP A 71 -10.94 10.96 1.72
C ASP A 71 -11.42 9.50 1.82
N LEU A 72 -10.73 8.61 1.11
CA LEU A 72 -11.02 7.18 1.09
C LEU A 72 -10.14 6.37 2.04
N PHE A 73 -9.25 7.02 2.80
CA PHE A 73 -8.38 6.35 3.75
C PHE A 73 -9.16 5.61 4.85
N PRO A 74 -10.23 6.17 5.46
CA PRO A 74 -11.06 5.45 6.42
C PRO A 74 -11.72 4.19 5.83
N VAL A 75 -12.09 4.26 4.54
CA VAL A 75 -12.69 3.12 3.84
C VAL A 75 -11.66 2.01 3.67
N VAL A 76 -10.44 2.34 3.22
CA VAL A 76 -9.34 1.36 3.11
C VAL A 76 -9.04 0.72 4.47
N TRP A 77 -8.98 1.52 5.54
CA TRP A 77 -8.82 1.02 6.91
C TRP A 77 -9.89 0.01 7.28
N GLN A 78 -11.17 0.38 7.10
CA GLN A 78 -12.30 -0.49 7.41
C GLN A 78 -12.24 -1.81 6.63
N GLN A 79 -11.86 -1.78 5.36
CA GLN A 79 -11.78 -3.00 4.56
C GLN A 79 -10.59 -3.89 4.96
N LEU A 80 -9.46 -3.33 5.41
CA LEU A 80 -8.37 -4.09 6.02
C LEU A 80 -8.85 -4.77 7.31
N GLU A 81 -9.57 -4.06 8.17
CA GLU A 81 -10.15 -4.64 9.39
C GLU A 81 -11.18 -5.75 9.09
N ALA A 82 -11.93 -5.62 7.99
CA ALA A 82 -12.86 -6.65 7.53
C ALA A 82 -12.15 -7.90 6.96
N VAL A 83 -10.89 -7.80 6.53
CA VAL A 83 -10.09 -8.99 6.16
C VAL A 83 -9.72 -9.78 7.40
N ARG A 84 -9.20 -9.09 8.42
CA ARG A 84 -8.83 -9.65 9.72
C ARG A 84 -8.74 -8.49 10.72
N PRO A 85 -9.37 -8.60 11.90
CA PRO A 85 -9.24 -7.59 12.95
C PRO A 85 -7.77 -7.29 13.28
N GLY A 86 -7.44 -6.01 13.40
CA GLY A 86 -6.08 -5.49 13.66
C GLY A 86 -5.16 -5.44 12.44
N LEU A 87 -5.59 -5.89 11.25
CA LEU A 87 -4.75 -5.89 10.05
C LEU A 87 -4.33 -4.48 9.62
N ALA A 88 -5.19 -3.47 9.76
CA ALA A 88 -4.82 -2.12 9.34
C ALA A 88 -3.64 -1.60 10.18
N GLN A 89 -3.71 -1.80 11.50
CA GLN A 89 -2.64 -1.41 12.41
C GLN A 89 -1.35 -2.19 12.12
N GLU A 90 -1.42 -3.53 12.04
CA GLU A 90 -0.22 -4.34 11.78
C GLU A 90 0.43 -4.02 10.41
N LEU A 91 -0.38 -3.71 9.40
CA LEU A 91 0.13 -3.31 8.09
C LEU A 91 0.84 -1.96 8.21
N LEU A 92 0.22 -0.96 8.84
CA LEU A 92 0.74 0.40 8.90
C LEU A 92 1.94 0.56 9.84
N SER A 93 2.01 -0.21 10.94
CA SER A 93 3.17 -0.26 11.83
C SER A 93 4.28 -1.19 11.33
N GLN A 94 4.06 -1.87 10.21
CA GLN A 94 4.95 -2.89 9.63
C GLN A 94 5.07 -4.19 10.45
N GLU A 95 4.40 -4.30 11.60
CA GLU A 95 4.35 -5.51 12.44
C GLU A 95 3.88 -6.75 11.67
N LEU A 96 3.08 -6.58 10.60
CA LEU A 96 2.64 -7.68 9.74
C LEU A 96 3.81 -8.49 9.16
N LEU A 97 4.99 -7.88 8.99
CA LEU A 97 6.21 -8.52 8.49
C LEU A 97 6.98 -9.26 9.59
N GLU A 98 6.73 -8.93 10.85
CA GLU A 98 7.40 -9.54 11.99
C GLU A 98 6.83 -10.94 12.28
N GLN A 99 7.70 -11.87 12.66
CA GLN A 99 7.32 -13.23 13.07
C GLN A 99 6.35 -13.93 12.08
N GLU A 100 6.43 -13.55 10.80
CA GLU A 100 5.61 -14.09 9.73
C GLU A 100 4.09 -13.92 9.95
N ARG A 101 3.65 -12.88 10.66
CA ARG A 101 2.21 -12.61 10.93
C ARG A 101 1.35 -12.58 9.68
N TYR A 102 1.90 -12.18 8.54
CA TYR A 102 1.23 -12.24 7.24
C TYR A 102 0.74 -13.64 6.85
N LEU A 103 1.31 -14.72 7.38
CA LEU A 103 0.85 -16.09 7.09
C LEU A 103 -0.58 -16.35 7.58
N SER A 104 -1.06 -15.59 8.57
CA SER A 104 -2.44 -15.71 9.02
C SER A 104 -3.46 -15.21 7.99
N LEU A 105 -3.02 -14.56 6.91
CA LEU A 105 -3.87 -14.12 5.81
C LEU A 105 -4.12 -15.23 4.79
N LEU A 106 -3.33 -16.31 4.84
CA LEU A 106 -3.48 -17.47 3.98
C LEU A 106 -4.74 -18.25 4.31
N ARG A 107 -5.37 -18.81 3.28
CA ARG A 107 -6.54 -19.68 3.39
C ARG A 107 -6.27 -21.01 2.70
N PRO A 108 -6.88 -22.12 3.19
CA PRO A 108 -6.70 -23.43 2.56
C PRO A 108 -7.08 -23.48 1.08
N ALA A 109 -8.00 -22.61 0.63
CA ALA A 109 -8.50 -22.56 -0.74
C ALA A 109 -7.65 -21.69 -1.71
N ASP A 110 -6.57 -21.05 -1.24
CA ASP A 110 -5.82 -20.09 -2.05
C ASP A 110 -5.01 -20.73 -3.19
N GLY A 111 -4.78 -22.04 -3.15
CA GLY A 111 -4.00 -22.74 -4.15
C GLY A 111 -2.50 -22.84 -3.81
N PRO A 112 -1.75 -23.69 -4.54
CA PRO A 112 -0.37 -24.03 -4.23
C PRO A 112 0.61 -22.85 -4.34
N GLU A 113 0.24 -21.81 -5.08
CA GLU A 113 1.05 -20.62 -5.27
C GLU A 113 1.15 -19.75 -4.00
N TYR A 114 0.23 -19.91 -3.05
CA TYR A 114 0.26 -19.25 -1.73
C TYR A 114 0.77 -20.16 -0.61
N ASN A 115 1.44 -21.28 -0.94
CA ASN A 115 2.13 -22.08 0.06
C ASN A 115 3.13 -21.20 0.84
N PRO A 116 3.22 -21.31 2.20
CA PRO A 116 4.11 -20.49 3.01
C PRO A 116 5.57 -20.44 2.52
N SER A 117 6.10 -21.54 1.98
CA SER A 117 7.45 -21.62 1.41
C SER A 117 7.69 -20.72 0.20
N ARG A 118 6.62 -20.19 -0.42
CA ARG A 118 6.70 -19.26 -1.55
C ARG A 118 6.96 -17.81 -1.11
N PHE A 119 6.86 -17.51 0.18
CA PHE A 119 7.16 -16.19 0.76
C PHE A 119 8.63 -16.12 1.16
N GLN A 120 9.46 -15.58 0.27
CA GLN A 120 10.92 -15.56 0.46
C GLN A 120 11.35 -14.31 1.22
N ALA A 121 12.17 -14.47 2.27
CA ALA A 121 12.71 -13.37 3.07
C ALA A 121 13.37 -12.27 2.22
N ALA A 122 14.11 -12.64 1.17
CA ALA A 122 14.73 -11.69 0.25
C ALA A 122 13.71 -10.78 -0.46
N ARG A 123 12.53 -11.31 -0.81
CA ARG A 123 11.45 -10.54 -1.45
C ARG A 123 10.65 -9.72 -0.46
N LEU A 124 10.37 -10.27 0.72
CA LEU A 124 9.65 -9.57 1.79
C LEU A 124 10.35 -8.26 2.19
N ARG A 125 11.69 -8.23 2.17
CA ARG A 125 12.48 -7.00 2.38
C ARG A 125 12.20 -5.89 1.37
N HIS A 126 11.64 -6.21 0.20
CA HIS A 126 11.27 -5.25 -0.85
C HIS A 126 9.79 -4.86 -0.83
N PHE A 127 8.94 -5.57 -0.07
CA PHE A 127 7.53 -5.22 0.07
C PHE A 127 7.40 -3.80 0.63
N ARG A 128 6.52 -3.00 0.03
CA ARG A 128 6.21 -1.63 0.46
C ARG A 128 4.72 -1.40 0.31
N VAL A 129 4.13 -0.62 1.20
CA VAL A 129 2.81 -0.02 0.98
C VAL A 129 3.01 1.41 0.53
N VAL A 130 2.24 1.85 -0.45
CA VAL A 130 2.21 3.25 -0.92
C VAL A 130 0.77 3.69 -0.99
N PHE A 131 0.46 4.82 -0.38
CA PHE A 131 -0.80 5.51 -0.61
C PHE A 131 -0.56 6.64 -1.59
N VAL A 132 -1.47 6.84 -2.54
CA VAL A 132 -1.43 7.98 -3.47
C VAL A 132 -2.76 8.70 -3.44
N THR A 133 -2.71 10.03 -3.50
CA THR A 133 -3.91 10.88 -3.51
C THR A 133 -3.69 12.09 -4.40
N GLU A 134 -4.77 12.49 -5.06
CA GLU A 134 -4.88 13.70 -5.87
C GLU A 134 -5.34 14.90 -5.00
N ALA A 135 -5.76 14.66 -3.76
CA ALA A 135 -6.13 15.72 -2.81
C ALA A 135 -4.89 16.55 -2.42
N PRO A 136 -4.85 17.88 -2.69
CA PRO A 136 -3.68 18.71 -2.37
C PRO A 136 -3.40 18.82 -0.86
N TRP A 137 -4.44 18.64 -0.06
CA TRP A 137 -4.44 18.77 1.40
C TRP A 137 -5.15 17.57 2.04
N PRO A 138 -4.44 16.43 2.21
CA PRO A 138 -5.02 15.25 2.84
C PRO A 138 -5.37 15.52 4.31
N PRO A 139 -6.36 14.79 4.88
CA PRO A 139 -6.74 14.95 6.28
C PRO A 139 -5.59 14.71 7.26
N THR A 140 -5.57 15.46 8.37
CA THR A 140 -4.50 15.38 9.39
C THR A 140 -4.33 13.98 9.97
N GLU A 141 -5.41 13.22 10.16
CA GLU A 141 -5.31 11.84 10.68
C GLU A 141 -4.49 10.94 9.75
N GLN A 142 -4.63 11.12 8.44
CA GLN A 142 -3.82 10.41 7.45
C GLN A 142 -2.34 10.82 7.53
N LEU A 143 -2.06 12.11 7.72
CA LEU A 143 -0.70 12.65 7.83
C LEU A 143 0.01 12.24 9.14
N ARG A 144 -0.72 11.82 10.16
CA ARG A 144 -0.14 11.26 11.39
C ARG A 144 0.43 9.87 11.16
N VAL A 145 -0.32 9.02 10.46
CA VAL A 145 0.02 7.59 10.28
C VAL A 145 0.82 7.30 9.01
N LEU A 146 0.80 8.19 8.02
CA LEU A 146 1.58 8.09 6.79
C LEU A 146 2.62 9.20 6.68
N LEU A 147 3.71 8.92 5.96
CA LEU A 147 4.76 9.89 5.65
C LEU A 147 4.36 10.71 4.40
N PRO A 148 4.03 12.00 4.50
CA PRO A 148 3.68 12.80 3.33
C PRO A 148 4.87 13.05 2.40
N ILE A 149 4.68 12.77 1.11
CA ILE A 149 5.63 13.05 0.03
C ILE A 149 4.88 13.83 -1.05
N ARG A 150 5.26 15.10 -1.27
CA ARG A 150 4.63 15.94 -2.30
C ARG A 150 5.37 15.81 -3.62
N VAL A 151 4.63 15.55 -4.70
CA VAL A 151 5.15 15.64 -6.06
C VAL A 151 5.21 17.11 -6.47
N LEU A 152 6.39 17.55 -6.89
CA LEU A 152 6.59 18.87 -7.48
C LEU A 152 6.76 18.68 -8.98
N LEU A 153 5.81 19.19 -9.74
CA LEU A 153 5.98 19.32 -11.18
C LEU A 153 6.94 20.49 -11.43
N PRO A 154 7.89 20.37 -12.37
CA PRO A 154 8.68 21.50 -12.79
C PRO A 154 7.73 22.61 -13.24
N SER A 155 7.89 23.81 -12.67
CA SER A 155 7.23 25.00 -13.21
C SER A 155 7.64 25.09 -14.68
N GLY A 156 6.66 25.08 -15.59
CA GLY A 156 6.91 24.98 -17.03
C GLY A 156 7.99 25.95 -17.48
N GLY A 157 9.12 25.42 -17.95
CA GLY A 157 10.03 26.16 -18.80
C GLY A 157 9.41 26.25 -20.18
N LEU A 158 8.70 27.33 -20.44
CA LEU A 158 8.42 27.85 -21.78
C LEU A 158 9.12 29.22 -21.88
#